data_AF-A0A8T9S4F4-F1
#
_entry.id   AF-A0A8T9S4F4-F1
#
_cell.length_a   1.000
_cell.length_b   1.000
_cell.length_c   1.000
_cell.angle_alpha   90.00
_cell.angle_beta   90.00
_cell.angle_gamma   90.00
#
_symmetry.space_group_name_H-M   'P 1'
#
loop_
_entity.id
_entity.type
_entity.pdbx_description
1 polymer ?
#
loop_
_entity_poly.entity_id
_entity_poly.type
_entity_poly.pdbx_seq_one_letter_code
_entity_poly.pdbx_strand_id
1 'polypeptide(L)'
;MPKGDQKKRVMRKRTLDEPGYYAFASVVGQQRHFNVQTAKLLAAYGLEPLSLLDGQGRPQPPQLPSEEILEWIIEQSNCPMTQLRAFVEVGGDEQPDLTPWGRIAAGLVSTTEASLRRWGDVNHFTPQLLRHYCGPEGTPLDVQAQVLSHEAPELRPEELWEFIVAHPRGAHTYQPQTIGHRLAEAFQRSAGFRLTYTYAVNLLGLMDGRQPASVSKEPPF
;
A
#
# COMPACT_ATOMS: atom_id res chain seq x y z
N MET A 1 -4.12 30.09 18.66
CA MET A 1 -5.50 29.76 19.11
C MET A 1 -5.43 29.18 20.52
N PRO A 2 -6.22 29.68 21.48
CA PRO A 2 -6.25 29.13 22.83
C PRO A 2 -6.84 27.72 22.86
N LYS A 3 -6.27 26.82 23.67
CA LYS A 3 -6.60 25.37 23.73
C LYS A 3 -8.09 25.07 23.97
N GLY A 4 -8.83 25.99 24.59
CA GLY A 4 -10.27 25.84 24.84
C GLY A 4 -11.15 25.78 23.59
N ASP A 5 -10.72 26.39 22.48
CA ASP A 5 -11.52 26.49 21.26
C ASP A 5 -11.49 25.20 20.42
N GLN A 6 -10.41 24.43 20.50
CA GLN A 6 -10.29 23.14 19.79
C GLN A 6 -11.19 22.06 20.39
N LYS A 7 -11.28 21.96 21.73
CA LYS A 7 -12.15 21.00 22.43
C LYS A 7 -13.61 21.21 22.02
N LYS A 8 -14.10 22.44 22.11
CA LYS A 8 -15.47 22.83 21.73
C LYS A 8 -15.78 22.51 20.27
N ARG A 9 -14.83 22.75 19.37
CA ARG A 9 -14.99 22.44 17.93
C ARG A 9 -15.12 20.94 17.66
N VAL A 10 -14.30 20.11 18.30
CA VAL A 10 -14.34 18.64 18.13
C VAL A 10 -15.63 18.07 18.71
N MET A 11 -16.02 18.49 19.90
CA MET A 11 -17.28 18.10 20.54
C MET A 11 -18.48 18.43 19.65
N ARG A 12 -18.53 19.65 19.10
CA ARG A 12 -19.64 20.08 18.23
C ARG A 12 -19.67 19.35 16.88
N LYS A 13 -18.51 19.11 16.26
CA LYS A 13 -18.41 18.43 14.96
C LYS A 13 -18.78 16.94 15.04
N ARG A 14 -18.43 16.28 16.14
CA ARG A 14 -18.65 14.85 16.33
C ARG A 14 -19.82 14.52 17.26
N THR A 15 -20.58 15.54 17.65
CA THR A 15 -21.75 15.40 18.52
C THR A 15 -21.41 14.68 19.84
N LEU A 16 -20.22 14.95 20.38
CA LEU A 16 -19.71 14.34 21.61
C LEU A 16 -19.99 15.24 22.81
N ASP A 17 -20.42 14.63 23.91
CA ASP A 17 -20.45 15.26 25.23
C ASP A 17 -19.04 15.29 25.85
N GLU A 18 -18.91 15.91 27.02
CA GLU A 18 -17.61 16.11 27.65
C GLU A 18 -16.93 14.78 28.05
N PRO A 19 -17.63 13.80 28.65
CA PRO A 19 -17.10 12.45 28.84
C PRO A 19 -16.71 11.75 27.54
N GLY A 20 -17.55 11.82 26.49
CA GLY A 20 -17.28 11.25 25.18
C GLY A 20 -16.09 11.90 24.47
N TYR A 21 -15.85 13.19 24.69
CA TYR A 21 -14.65 13.87 24.24
C TYR A 21 -13.40 13.33 24.92
N TYR A 22 -13.41 13.11 26.24
CA TYR A 22 -12.24 12.56 26.94
C TYR A 22 -11.99 11.09 26.57
N ALA A 23 -13.04 10.29 26.38
CA ALA A 23 -12.91 8.94 25.84
C ALA A 23 -12.32 8.95 24.41
N PHE A 24 -12.85 9.80 23.53
CA PHE A 24 -12.32 10.01 22.18
C PHE A 24 -10.88 10.52 22.20
N ALA A 25 -10.56 11.50 23.03
CA ALA A 25 -9.21 12.05 23.16
C ALA A 25 -8.24 11.06 23.81
N SER A 26 -8.72 10.14 24.64
CA SER A 26 -7.95 9.01 25.17
C SER A 26 -7.65 8.00 24.07
N VAL A 27 -8.62 7.63 23.24
CA VAL A 27 -8.43 6.75 22.07
C VAL A 27 -7.49 7.39 21.03
N VAL A 28 -7.68 8.67 20.72
CA VAL A 28 -6.79 9.45 19.83
C VAL A 28 -5.42 9.69 20.47
N GLY A 29 -5.37 9.80 21.80
CA GLY A 29 -4.15 9.94 22.59
C GLY A 29 -3.35 8.63 22.69
N GLN A 30 -4.02 7.49 22.65
CA GLN A 30 -3.44 6.16 22.51
C GLN A 30 -2.98 5.89 21.06
N GLN A 31 -3.59 6.55 20.08
CA GLN A 31 -3.12 6.64 18.68
C GLN A 31 -2.00 7.68 18.47
N ARG A 32 -1.31 8.13 19.54
CA ARG A 32 -0.18 9.06 19.42
C ARG A 32 0.92 8.42 18.59
N HIS A 33 1.18 9.02 17.43
CA HIS A 33 2.27 8.73 16.51
C HIS A 33 3.50 8.13 17.20
N PHE A 34 3.73 6.85 16.94
CA PHE A 34 5.04 6.23 17.14
C PHE A 34 5.98 6.82 16.07
N ASN A 35 6.46 8.05 16.30
CA ASN A 35 7.43 8.68 15.41
C ASN A 35 8.84 8.20 15.78
N VAL A 36 9.81 8.42 14.89
CA VAL A 36 11.22 8.06 15.13
C VAL A 36 11.77 8.68 16.42
N GLN A 37 11.26 9.82 16.88
CA GLN A 37 11.63 10.41 18.17
C GLN A 37 11.07 9.61 19.34
N THR A 38 9.85 9.05 19.28
CA THR A 38 9.29 8.17 20.31
C THR A 38 10.10 6.87 20.41
N ALA A 39 10.50 6.29 19.27
CA ALA A 39 11.38 5.12 19.25
C ALA A 39 12.77 5.43 19.84
N LYS A 40 13.36 6.58 19.48
CA LYS A 40 14.62 7.08 20.06
C LYS A 40 14.50 7.42 21.54
N LEU A 41 13.35 7.94 21.97
CA LEU A 41 13.07 8.29 23.36
C LEU A 41 12.96 7.01 24.20
N LEU A 42 12.19 6.02 23.75
CA LEU A 42 12.06 4.72 24.41
C LEU A 42 13.41 4.00 24.51
N ALA A 43 14.20 4.00 23.42
CA ALA A 43 15.56 3.49 23.42
C ALA A 43 16.48 4.25 24.41
N ALA A 44 16.33 5.57 24.55
CA ALA A 44 17.08 6.38 25.52
C ALA A 44 16.69 6.11 26.99
N TYR A 45 15.48 5.61 27.25
CA TYR A 45 15.01 5.19 28.57
C TYR A 45 15.23 3.70 28.88
N GLY A 46 15.94 2.97 28.01
CA GLY A 46 16.19 1.53 28.19
C GLY A 46 14.96 0.64 28.00
N LEU A 47 13.86 1.21 27.49
CA LEU A 47 12.69 0.45 27.05
C LEU A 47 12.92 0.08 25.60
N GLU A 48 13.28 -1.18 25.33
CA GLU A 48 13.40 -1.65 23.96
C GLU A 48 12.03 -1.59 23.27
N PRO A 49 11.82 -0.72 22.27
CA PRO A 49 10.60 -0.78 21.44
C PRO A 49 10.46 -2.17 20.78
N LEU A 50 11.59 -2.88 20.67
CA LEU A 50 11.79 -4.20 20.09
C LEU A 50 11.12 -5.32 20.89
N SER A 51 11.11 -5.26 22.23
CA SER A 51 10.47 -6.29 23.06
C SER A 51 8.94 -6.27 22.96
N LEU A 52 8.35 -5.15 22.50
CA LEU A 52 6.91 -5.03 22.21
C LEU A 52 6.51 -5.62 20.85
N LEU A 53 7.43 -5.66 19.88
CA LEU A 53 7.17 -6.18 18.53
C LEU A 53 7.54 -7.67 18.38
N ASP A 54 8.56 -8.13 19.12
CA ASP A 54 9.03 -9.53 19.10
C ASP A 54 8.36 -10.40 20.18
N GLY A 55 7.70 -9.78 21.17
CA GLY A 55 7.02 -10.46 22.27
C GLY A 55 5.74 -11.23 21.89
N GLN A 56 5.29 -11.12 20.64
CA GLN A 56 4.17 -11.91 20.12
C GLN A 56 4.73 -13.03 19.24
N GLY A 57 4.71 -14.26 19.77
CA GLY A 57 5.38 -15.43 19.24
C GLY A 57 5.40 -15.52 17.72
N ARG A 58 6.59 -15.73 17.15
CA ARG A 58 6.82 -15.81 15.71
C ARG A 58 6.07 -17.04 15.17
N PRO A 59 4.99 -16.88 14.40
CA PRO A 59 4.38 -18.03 13.77
C PRO A 59 5.33 -18.49 12.66
N GLN A 60 5.65 -19.79 12.64
CA GLN A 60 6.49 -20.35 11.59
C GLN A 60 5.69 -20.25 10.27
N PRO A 61 6.23 -19.61 9.22
CA PRO A 61 5.49 -19.49 7.97
C PRO A 61 5.24 -20.89 7.39
N PRO A 62 4.02 -21.16 6.89
CA PRO A 62 3.72 -22.43 6.25
C PRO A 62 4.56 -22.60 4.98
N GLN A 63 4.81 -23.84 4.56
CA GLN A 63 5.49 -24.15 3.29
C GLN A 63 4.51 -23.93 2.12
N LEU A 64 4.28 -22.66 1.78
CA LEU A 64 3.45 -22.24 0.65
C LEU A 64 4.32 -21.59 -0.44
N PRO A 65 3.83 -21.47 -1.68
CA PRO A 65 4.42 -20.60 -2.70
C PRO A 65 4.55 -19.16 -2.20
N SER A 66 5.56 -18.41 -2.67
CA SER A 66 5.91 -17.08 -2.15
C SER A 66 4.75 -16.07 -2.17
N GLU A 67 3.86 -16.15 -3.16
CA GLU A 67 2.69 -15.28 -3.27
C GLU A 67 1.63 -15.60 -2.19
N GLU A 68 1.38 -16.88 -1.93
CA GLU A 68 0.44 -17.36 -0.91
C GLU A 68 0.96 -17.11 0.53
N ILE A 69 2.28 -17.07 0.72
CA ILE A 69 2.89 -16.70 2.01
C ILE A 69 2.54 -15.26 2.38
N LEU A 70 2.56 -14.33 1.42
CA LEU A 70 2.27 -12.91 1.67
C LEU A 70 0.81 -12.71 2.06
N GLU A 71 -0.11 -13.43 1.40
CA GLU A 71 -1.54 -13.43 1.77
C GLU A 71 -1.76 -14.01 3.17
N TRP A 72 -1.11 -15.12 3.49
CA TRP A 72 -1.15 -15.69 4.83
C TRP A 72 -0.62 -14.70 5.89
N ILE A 73 0.47 -13.97 5.61
CA ILE A 73 1.01 -12.94 6.53
C ILE A 73 -0.01 -11.81 6.73
N ILE A 74 -0.70 -11.36 5.68
CA ILE A 74 -1.70 -10.29 5.75
C ILE A 74 -2.90 -10.71 6.61
N GLU A 75 -3.34 -11.95 6.46
CA GLU A 75 -4.62 -12.43 6.99
C GLU A 75 -4.51 -13.12 8.35
N GLN A 76 -3.40 -13.83 8.58
CA GLN A 76 -3.24 -14.74 9.73
C GLN A 76 -2.13 -14.31 10.69
N SER A 77 -1.13 -13.55 10.24
CA SER A 77 -0.05 -13.12 11.12
C SER A 77 -0.48 -11.92 11.96
N ASN A 78 -0.40 -12.06 13.28
CA ASN A 78 -0.51 -10.94 14.22
C ASN A 78 0.86 -10.36 14.61
N CYS A 79 1.95 -10.93 14.11
CA CYS A 79 3.31 -10.51 14.46
C CYS A 79 3.68 -9.26 13.64
N PRO A 80 3.82 -8.07 14.27
CA PRO A 80 4.18 -6.85 13.56
C PRO A 80 5.54 -6.97 12.88
N MET A 81 6.46 -7.75 13.45
CA MET A 81 7.79 -7.96 12.91
C MET A 81 7.78 -8.74 11.59
N THR A 82 6.94 -9.77 11.50
CA THR A 82 6.75 -10.54 10.25
C THR A 82 6.16 -9.65 9.16
N GLN A 83 5.15 -8.85 9.51
CA GLN A 83 4.51 -7.91 8.59
C GLN A 83 5.48 -6.81 8.13
N LEU A 84 6.32 -6.29 9.04
CA LEU A 84 7.35 -5.29 8.75
C LEU A 84 8.39 -5.81 7.74
N ARG A 85 8.89 -7.03 7.95
CA ARG A 85 9.88 -7.66 7.06
C ARG A 85 9.29 -7.92 5.68
N ALA A 86 8.10 -8.52 5.63
CA ALA A 86 7.37 -8.75 4.38
C ALA A 86 7.12 -7.42 3.66
N PHE A 87 6.76 -6.36 4.38
CA PHE A 87 6.52 -5.04 3.79
C PHE A 87 7.78 -4.45 3.14
N VAL A 88 8.96 -4.59 3.76
CA VAL A 88 10.22 -4.15 3.15
C VAL A 88 10.63 -5.05 1.99
N GLU A 89 10.43 -6.36 2.10
CA GLU A 89 10.73 -7.34 1.06
C GLU A 89 9.93 -7.09 -0.24
N VAL A 90 8.65 -6.71 -0.11
CA VAL A 90 7.82 -6.33 -1.28
C VAL A 90 8.04 -4.89 -1.77
N GLY A 91 9.02 -4.17 -1.22
CA GLY A 91 9.31 -2.77 -1.60
C GLY A 91 8.37 -1.72 -0.99
N GLY A 92 7.46 -2.10 -0.10
CA GLY A 92 6.51 -1.20 0.56
C GLY A 92 5.60 -0.44 -0.41
N ASP A 93 5.40 0.85 -0.16
CA ASP A 93 4.69 1.77 -1.07
C ASP A 93 5.61 2.27 -2.22
N GLU A 94 6.85 1.77 -2.35
CA GLU A 94 7.73 2.17 -3.45
C GLU A 94 7.24 1.57 -4.78
N GLN A 95 6.41 2.38 -5.44
CA GLN A 95 6.04 2.39 -6.85
C GLN A 95 5.18 1.20 -7.32
N PRO A 96 3.84 1.28 -7.16
CA PRO A 96 2.91 0.54 -8.03
C PRO A 96 3.31 0.65 -9.53
N ASP A 97 3.90 1.79 -9.93
CA ASP A 97 4.39 2.10 -11.27
C ASP A 97 5.58 1.25 -11.77
N LEU A 98 6.19 0.39 -10.94
CA LEU A 98 7.29 -0.49 -11.37
C LEU A 98 6.84 -1.88 -11.82
N THR A 99 5.63 -2.33 -11.44
CA THR A 99 5.10 -3.62 -11.90
C THR A 99 4.48 -3.48 -13.30
N PRO A 100 4.55 -4.51 -14.18
CA PRO A 100 3.90 -4.44 -15.49
C PRO A 100 2.43 -4.06 -15.40
N TRP A 101 1.69 -4.63 -14.45
CA TRP A 101 0.27 -4.32 -14.27
C TRP A 101 0.00 -2.94 -13.67
N GLY A 102 0.85 -2.44 -12.77
CA GLY A 102 0.71 -1.06 -12.29
C GLY A 102 1.03 -0.02 -13.35
N ARG A 103 1.98 -0.31 -14.25
CA ARG A 103 2.22 0.50 -15.46
C ARG A 103 1.01 0.49 -16.39
N ILE A 104 0.44 -0.68 -16.64
CA ILE A 104 -0.80 -0.80 -17.41
C ILE A 104 -1.90 0.00 -16.73
N ALA A 105 -2.08 -0.12 -15.42
CA ALA A 105 -3.13 0.60 -14.71
C ALA A 105 -2.98 2.12 -14.76
N ALA A 106 -1.75 2.62 -14.68
CA ALA A 106 -1.46 4.05 -14.72
C ALA A 106 -1.62 4.64 -16.13
N GLY A 107 -1.33 3.85 -17.17
CA GLY A 107 -1.24 4.34 -18.54
C GLY A 107 -2.30 3.83 -19.52
N LEU A 108 -3.11 2.84 -19.15
CA LEU A 108 -4.17 2.29 -20.01
C LEU A 108 -5.32 3.29 -20.11
N VAL A 109 -5.58 3.72 -21.34
CA VAL A 109 -6.71 4.60 -21.69
C VAL A 109 -7.80 3.80 -22.41
N SER A 110 -8.94 4.45 -22.67
CA SER A 110 -10.02 3.83 -23.44
C SER A 110 -9.52 3.32 -24.80
N THR A 111 -9.94 2.12 -25.19
CA THR A 111 -9.65 1.48 -26.48
C THR A 111 -10.89 1.39 -27.37
N THR A 112 -10.73 0.91 -28.60
CA THR A 112 -11.84 0.67 -29.52
C THR A 112 -12.38 -0.74 -29.36
N GLU A 113 -13.70 -0.92 -29.53
CA GLU A 113 -14.29 -2.26 -29.49
C GLU A 113 -13.73 -3.18 -30.58
N ALA A 114 -13.39 -2.63 -31.76
CA ALA A 114 -12.74 -3.38 -32.83
C ALA A 114 -11.36 -3.92 -32.42
N SER A 115 -10.54 -3.11 -31.75
CA SER A 115 -9.23 -3.54 -31.25
C SER A 115 -9.39 -4.57 -30.12
N LEU A 116 -10.34 -4.34 -29.21
CA LEU A 116 -10.64 -5.26 -28.12
C LEU A 116 -11.09 -6.63 -28.65
N ARG A 117 -11.95 -6.67 -29.68
CA ARG A 117 -12.39 -7.92 -30.34
C ARG A 117 -11.29 -8.63 -31.14
N ARG A 118 -10.31 -7.88 -31.64
CA ARG A 118 -9.19 -8.44 -32.40
C ARG A 118 -8.21 -9.18 -31.49
N TRP A 119 -7.89 -8.59 -30.34
CA TRP A 119 -6.90 -9.13 -29.41
C TRP A 119 -7.50 -9.96 -28.27
N GLY A 120 -8.78 -9.74 -27.96
CA GLY A 120 -9.47 -10.40 -26.86
C GLY A 120 -10.22 -11.67 -27.23
N ASP A 121 -10.55 -12.45 -26.21
CA ASP A 121 -11.42 -13.62 -26.31
C ASP A 121 -12.89 -13.24 -26.12
N VAL A 122 -13.70 -13.50 -27.15
CA VAL A 122 -15.15 -13.21 -27.22
C VAL A 122 -15.92 -13.74 -26.02
N ASN A 123 -15.47 -14.84 -25.40
CA ASN A 123 -16.14 -15.43 -24.24
C ASN A 123 -16.07 -14.56 -22.96
N HIS A 124 -15.14 -13.61 -22.90
CA HIS A 124 -14.91 -12.75 -21.75
C HIS A 124 -15.54 -11.36 -21.90
N PHE A 125 -16.30 -11.14 -22.98
CA PHE A 125 -16.94 -9.85 -23.27
C PHE A 125 -18.13 -9.63 -22.36
N THR A 126 -17.90 -8.92 -21.27
CA THR A 126 -18.96 -8.48 -20.36
C THR A 126 -19.39 -7.05 -20.67
N PRO A 127 -20.68 -6.69 -20.44
CA PRO A 127 -21.13 -5.31 -20.59
C PRO A 127 -20.35 -4.32 -19.72
N GLN A 128 -19.87 -4.74 -18.54
CA GLN A 128 -19.04 -3.90 -17.67
C GLN A 128 -17.71 -3.56 -18.32
N LEU A 129 -17.00 -4.58 -18.84
CA LEU A 129 -15.71 -4.40 -19.51
C LEU A 129 -15.83 -3.42 -20.67
N LEU A 130 -16.82 -3.64 -21.56
CA LEU A 130 -17.05 -2.75 -22.71
C LEU A 130 -17.34 -1.31 -22.27
N ARG A 131 -18.14 -1.12 -21.22
CA ARG A 131 -18.44 0.22 -20.70
C ARG A 131 -17.22 0.93 -20.12
N HIS A 132 -16.32 0.20 -19.47
CA HIS A 132 -15.18 0.78 -18.76
C HIS A 132 -13.96 0.99 -19.64
N TYR A 133 -13.77 0.15 -20.65
CA TYR A 133 -12.56 0.17 -21.49
C TYR A 133 -12.83 0.60 -22.93
N CYS A 134 -14.04 0.50 -23.46
CA CYS A 134 -14.32 0.94 -24.83
C CYS A 134 -14.86 2.37 -24.88
N GLY A 135 -14.34 3.17 -25.82
CA GLY A 135 -14.82 4.52 -26.11
C GLY A 135 -14.83 4.81 -27.61
N PRO A 136 -15.67 5.77 -28.09
CA PRO A 136 -15.74 6.13 -29.50
C PRO A 136 -14.42 6.72 -30.03
N GLU A 137 -13.68 7.42 -29.17
CA GLU A 137 -12.36 8.02 -29.46
C GLU A 137 -11.21 7.19 -28.86
N GLY A 138 -11.43 5.89 -28.65
CA GLY A 138 -10.45 5.02 -27.99
C GLY A 138 -9.21 4.75 -28.85
N THR A 139 -8.06 4.54 -28.20
CA THR A 139 -6.80 4.19 -28.87
C THR A 139 -6.68 2.67 -28.99
N PRO A 140 -6.34 2.09 -30.16
CA PRO A 140 -6.14 0.64 -30.31
C PRO A 140 -5.12 0.07 -29.31
N LEU A 141 -5.36 -1.14 -28.79
CA LEU A 141 -4.51 -1.79 -27.78
C LEU A 141 -3.06 -1.97 -28.25
N ASP A 142 -2.83 -2.25 -29.53
CA ASP A 142 -1.50 -2.35 -30.12
C ASP A 142 -0.73 -1.03 -30.10
N VAL A 143 -1.41 0.07 -30.40
CA VAL A 143 -0.81 1.41 -30.29
C VAL A 143 -0.53 1.75 -28.83
N GLN A 144 -1.46 1.44 -27.92
CA GLN A 144 -1.26 1.67 -26.49
C GLN A 144 -0.09 0.85 -25.93
N ALA A 145 0.00 -0.44 -26.30
CA ALA A 145 1.09 -1.31 -25.88
C ALA A 145 2.45 -0.76 -26.34
N GLN A 146 2.53 -0.29 -27.59
CA GLN A 146 3.73 0.35 -28.12
C GLN A 146 4.11 1.62 -27.33
N VAL A 147 3.13 2.48 -27.01
CA VAL A 147 3.36 3.71 -26.24
C VAL A 147 3.83 3.40 -24.82
N LEU A 148 3.18 2.46 -24.14
CA LEU A 148 3.54 2.05 -22.77
C LEU A 148 4.92 1.36 -22.71
N SER A 149 5.32 0.71 -23.80
CA SER A 149 6.63 0.06 -23.94
C SER A 149 7.79 1.02 -24.15
N HIS A 150 7.53 2.32 -24.38
CA HIS A 150 8.57 3.28 -24.74
C HIS A 150 9.64 3.46 -23.64
N GLU A 151 9.26 3.28 -22.37
CA GLU A 151 10.13 3.45 -21.19
C GLU A 151 10.40 2.12 -20.42
N ALA A 152 10.18 0.96 -21.09
CA ALA A 152 10.36 -0.43 -20.64
C ALA A 152 9.13 -1.12 -19.99
N PRO A 153 9.17 -2.46 -19.79
CA PRO A 153 9.53 -3.49 -20.77
C PRO A 153 8.58 -3.48 -21.99
N GLU A 154 8.88 -4.26 -23.03
CA GLU A 154 7.99 -4.42 -24.18
C GLU A 154 6.70 -5.14 -23.74
N LEU A 155 5.61 -4.38 -23.67
CA LEU A 155 4.26 -4.87 -23.44
C LEU A 155 3.64 -5.25 -24.77
N ARG A 156 2.95 -6.39 -24.77
CA ARG A 156 2.18 -6.87 -25.91
C ARG A 156 0.69 -6.54 -25.75
N PRO A 157 -0.07 -6.42 -26.84
CA PRO A 157 -1.52 -6.20 -26.78
C PRO A 157 -2.26 -7.25 -25.93
N GLU A 158 -1.75 -8.49 -25.90
CA GLU A 158 -2.29 -9.59 -25.10
C GLU A 158 -2.16 -9.32 -23.60
N GLU A 159 -1.08 -8.68 -23.14
CA GLU A 159 -0.89 -8.35 -21.72
C GLU A 159 -1.86 -7.25 -21.27
N LEU A 160 -2.19 -6.30 -22.16
CA LEU A 160 -3.25 -5.32 -21.91
C LEU A 160 -4.62 -5.99 -21.84
N TRP A 161 -4.88 -6.96 -22.72
CA TRP A 161 -6.11 -7.73 -22.69
C TRP A 161 -6.26 -8.56 -21.41
N GLU A 162 -5.22 -9.30 -21.01
CA GLU A 162 -5.19 -10.08 -19.76
C GLU A 162 -5.50 -9.19 -18.56
N PHE A 163 -4.89 -7.99 -18.52
CA PHE A 163 -5.17 -7.00 -17.49
C PHE A 163 -6.64 -6.57 -17.49
N ILE A 164 -7.22 -6.27 -18.65
CA ILE A 164 -8.62 -5.84 -18.79
C ILE A 164 -9.60 -6.92 -18.31
N VAL A 165 -9.34 -8.19 -18.64
CA VAL A 165 -10.16 -9.32 -18.20
C VAL A 165 -10.06 -9.53 -16.70
N ALA A 166 -8.86 -9.40 -16.13
CA ALA A 166 -8.65 -9.50 -14.69
C ALA A 166 -9.31 -8.34 -13.92
N HIS A 167 -9.51 -7.18 -14.55
CA HIS A 167 -10.00 -5.95 -13.91
C HIS A 167 -11.22 -5.34 -14.61
N PRO A 168 -12.36 -6.05 -14.72
CA PRO A 168 -13.51 -5.62 -15.55
C PRO A 168 -14.20 -4.33 -15.07
N ARG A 169 -13.84 -3.81 -13.88
CA ARG A 169 -14.34 -2.56 -13.31
C ARG A 169 -13.52 -1.33 -13.70
N GLY A 170 -12.43 -1.50 -14.45
CA GLY A 170 -11.60 -0.42 -14.99
C GLY A 170 -10.22 -0.32 -14.33
N ALA A 171 -9.25 0.22 -15.07
CA ALA A 171 -7.85 0.36 -14.63
C ALA A 171 -7.71 1.18 -13.34
N HIS A 172 -8.54 2.21 -13.13
CA HIS A 172 -8.56 2.99 -11.89
C HIS A 172 -8.94 2.16 -10.64
N THR A 173 -9.58 1.00 -10.81
CA THR A 173 -9.88 0.08 -9.70
C THR A 173 -8.70 -0.81 -9.32
N TYR A 174 -7.61 -0.75 -10.09
CA TYR A 174 -6.37 -1.49 -9.84
C TYR A 174 -5.56 -0.94 -8.64
N GLN A 175 -5.90 0.25 -8.13
CA GLN A 175 -5.41 0.73 -6.82
C GLN A 175 -6.58 0.71 -5.82
N PRO A 176 -6.48 0.06 -4.64
CA PRO A 176 -5.67 0.61 -3.56
C PRO A 176 -5.06 -0.44 -2.60
N GLN A 177 -4.83 -1.67 -3.01
CA GLN A 177 -4.25 -2.71 -2.14
C GLN A 177 -3.12 -3.44 -2.85
N THR A 178 -2.03 -2.72 -3.14
CA THR A 178 -0.75 -3.40 -3.31
C THR A 178 -0.50 -4.26 -2.07
N ILE A 179 0.17 -5.41 -2.24
CA ILE A 179 0.54 -6.27 -1.10
C ILE A 179 1.22 -5.42 -0.01
N GLY A 180 2.04 -4.43 -0.39
CA GLY A 180 2.60 -3.41 0.49
C GLY A 180 1.54 -2.65 1.30
N HIS A 181 0.49 -2.12 0.67
CA HIS A 181 -0.59 -1.44 1.38
C HIS A 181 -1.34 -2.37 2.33
N ARG A 182 -1.68 -3.59 1.89
CA ARG A 182 -2.34 -4.60 2.75
C ARG A 182 -1.48 -4.98 3.95
N LEU A 183 -0.17 -5.11 3.74
CA LEU A 183 0.80 -5.35 4.81
C LEU A 183 0.93 -4.15 5.74
N ALA A 184 0.89 -2.91 5.22
CA ALA A 184 0.90 -1.70 6.02
C ALA A 184 -0.38 -1.56 6.87
N GLU A 185 -1.55 -1.93 6.33
CA GLU A 185 -2.81 -2.00 7.07
C GLU A 185 -2.79 -3.12 8.13
N ALA A 186 -2.26 -4.30 7.80
CA ALA A 186 -2.08 -5.39 8.75
C ALA A 186 -1.14 -4.99 9.90
N PHE A 187 -0.02 -4.34 9.57
CA PHE A 187 0.91 -3.76 10.53
C PHE A 187 0.25 -2.67 11.38
N GLN A 188 -0.52 -1.76 10.78
CA GLN A 188 -1.20 -0.71 11.53
C GLN A 188 -2.22 -1.30 12.51
N ARG A 189 -2.90 -2.40 12.16
CA ARG A 189 -3.81 -3.11 13.07
C ARG A 189 -3.07 -3.74 14.25
N SER A 190 -1.89 -4.32 14.02
CA SER A 190 -1.13 -5.02 15.05
C SER A 190 -0.30 -4.07 15.94
N ALA A 191 0.34 -3.07 15.36
CA ALA A 191 1.24 -2.14 16.04
C ALA A 191 0.59 -0.79 16.41
N GLY A 192 -0.57 -0.47 15.84
CA GLY A 192 -1.34 0.75 16.17
C GLY A 192 -0.88 2.02 15.45
N PHE A 193 0.07 1.93 14.51
CA PHE A 193 0.55 3.09 13.75
C PHE A 193 0.85 2.75 12.28
N ARG A 194 0.77 3.76 11.42
CA ARG A 194 0.97 3.59 9.98
C ARG A 194 2.43 3.30 9.65
N LEU A 195 2.65 2.28 8.82
CA LEU A 195 3.97 1.93 8.31
C LEU A 195 4.31 2.75 7.07
N THR A 196 5.52 3.32 7.00
CA THR A 196 6.08 3.91 5.78
C THR A 196 7.37 3.19 5.43
N TYR A 197 7.74 3.13 4.15
CA TYR A 197 8.94 2.40 3.73
C TYR A 197 10.22 2.93 4.39
N THR A 198 10.42 4.25 4.38
CA THR A 198 11.57 4.87 5.06
C THR A 198 11.62 4.54 6.55
N TYR A 199 10.46 4.48 7.23
CA TYR A 199 10.41 4.09 8.63
C TYR A 199 10.75 2.61 8.81
N ALA A 200 10.23 1.75 7.94
CA ALA A 200 10.43 0.31 7.99
C ALA A 200 11.91 -0.08 7.79
N VAL A 201 12.56 0.50 6.77
CA VAL A 201 14.00 0.31 6.50
C VAL A 201 14.86 0.80 7.66
N ASN A 202 14.55 1.99 8.21
CA ASN A 202 15.29 2.51 9.36
C ASN A 202 15.10 1.65 10.62
N LEU A 203 13.89 1.14 10.85
CA LEU A 203 13.59 0.28 11.99
C LEU A 203 14.33 -1.06 11.87
N LEU A 204 14.31 -1.71 10.70
CA LEU A 204 15.08 -2.94 10.45
C LEU A 204 16.60 -2.69 10.53
N GLY A 205 17.09 -1.57 10.00
CA GLY A 205 18.51 -1.20 10.09
C GLY A 205 18.99 -1.07 11.54
N LEU A 206 18.19 -0.43 12.40
CA LEU A 206 18.45 -0.35 13.84
C LEU A 206 18.45 -1.73 14.51
N MET A 207 17.64 -2.68 14.04
CA MET A 207 17.58 -4.05 14.56
C MET A 207 18.80 -4.90 14.18
N ASP A 208 19.34 -4.70 12.99
CA ASP A 208 20.52 -5.42 12.50
C ASP A 208 21.83 -4.83 13.04
N GLY A 209 21.76 -3.88 13.97
CA GLY A 209 22.93 -3.16 14.51
C GLY A 209 23.61 -2.23 13.50
N ARG A 210 22.94 -1.92 12.39
CA ARG A 210 23.45 -1.00 11.35
C ARG A 210 23.05 0.42 11.72
N GLN A 211 23.99 1.38 11.59
CA GLN A 211 23.63 2.79 11.78
C GLN A 211 22.54 3.18 10.76
N PRO A 212 21.53 3.97 11.17
CA PRO A 212 20.49 4.42 10.25
C PRO A 212 21.15 5.20 9.12
N ALA A 213 20.85 4.84 7.88
CA ALA A 213 21.33 5.57 6.71
C ALA A 213 20.85 7.02 6.85
N SER A 214 21.78 7.95 7.05
CA SER A 214 21.47 9.36 7.00
C SER A 214 20.89 9.64 5.62
N VAL A 215 19.61 9.97 5.54
CA VAL A 215 19.01 10.53 4.32
C VAL A 215 19.71 11.85 4.09
N SER A 216 20.79 11.83 3.32
CA SER A 216 21.52 12.99 2.86
C SER A 216 20.55 13.82 2.03
N LYS A 217 20.07 14.92 2.60
CA LYS A 217 19.48 16.02 1.84
C LYS A 217 20.60 16.72 1.08
N GLU A 218 21.09 16.10 0.02
CA GLU A 218 21.72 16.88 -1.04
C GLU A 218 20.64 17.17 -2.08
N PRO A 219 20.37 18.45 -2.39
CA PRO A 219 19.49 18.79 -3.50
C PRO A 219 20.18 18.33 -4.79
N PRO A 220 19.45 17.76 -5.76
CA PRO A 220 19.97 17.67 -7.12
C PRO A 220 20.16 19.10 -7.65
N PHE A 221 21.29 19.30 -8.32
CA PHE A 221 21.81 20.54 -8.91
C PHE A 221 20.78 21.59 -9.34
#